data_AF-A0A7S3RW88-F1
#
_entry.id   AF-A0A7S3RW88-F1
#
_cell.length_a   1.000
_cell.length_b   1.000
_cell.length_c   1.000
_cell.angle_alpha   90.00
_cell.angle_beta   90.00
_cell.angle_gamma   90.00
#
_symmetry.space_group_name_H-M   'P 1'
#
loop_
_entity.id
_entity.type
_entity.pdbx_description
1 polymer ?
#
loop_
_entity_poly.entity_id
_entity_poly.type
_entity_poly.pdbx_seq_one_letter_code
_entity_poly.pdbx_strand_id
1 'polypeptide(L)'
;GISGDVYFVVGSWNGWSFEHADVMNPVGRDVHVALVQIGEAGREEFQIVANRSWEMRLYPESASAPGRARLCGPDGGGSGRNWELIGPPGQLLELTLNLA
;
A
#
# COMPACT_ATOMS: atom_id res chain seq x y z
N GLY A 1 23.24 3.71 -13.80
CA GLY A 1 23.19 3.71 -12.32
C GLY A 1 21.73 3.64 -11.98
N ILE A 2 21.29 2.51 -11.43
CA ILE A 2 19.87 2.11 -11.41
C ILE A 2 19.62 1.68 -9.96
N SER A 3 18.69 2.29 -9.23
CA SER A 3 17.28 1.92 -9.33
C SER A 3 16.34 3.07 -8.92
N GLY A 4 15.14 3.07 -9.50
CA GLY A 4 14.00 3.82 -8.96
C GLY A 4 13.62 3.33 -7.55
N ASP A 5 12.67 4.01 -6.93
CA ASP A 5 12.20 3.69 -5.59
C ASP A 5 11.64 2.26 -5.51
N VAL A 6 11.83 1.62 -4.35
CA VAL A 6 11.21 0.33 -4.02
C VAL A 6 9.99 0.61 -3.16
N TYR A 7 8.82 0.16 -3.61
CA TYR A 7 7.56 0.36 -2.90
C TYR A 7 7.20 -0.88 -2.09
N PHE A 8 6.69 -0.66 -0.89
CA PHE A 8 6.29 -1.69 0.06
C PHE A 8 4.84 -1.45 0.46
N VAL A 9 4.05 -2.52 0.59
CA VAL A 9 2.73 -2.46 1.22
C VAL A 9 2.89 -2.74 2.71
N VAL A 10 2.36 -1.85 3.53
CA VAL A 10 2.41 -1.94 4.98
C VAL A 10 1.00 -1.76 5.51
N GLY A 11 0.53 -2.65 6.39
CA GLY A 11 -0.86 -2.67 6.77
C GLY A 11 -1.16 -3.39 8.07
N SER A 12 -2.45 -3.55 8.37
CA SER A 12 -2.91 -4.19 9.60
C SER A 12 -2.43 -5.63 9.74
N TRP A 13 -2.39 -6.40 8.65
CA TRP A 13 -2.00 -7.82 8.65
C TRP A 13 -0.54 -8.07 9.05
N ASN A 14 0.35 -7.09 8.86
CA ASN A 14 1.76 -7.21 9.25
C ASN A 14 2.13 -6.30 10.41
N GLY A 15 1.13 -5.81 11.15
CA GLY A 15 1.33 -4.95 12.32
C GLY A 15 2.01 -3.62 11.99
N TRP A 16 1.82 -3.11 10.77
CA TRP A 16 2.46 -1.90 10.27
C TRP A 16 4.00 -1.95 10.32
N SER A 17 4.60 -3.12 10.13
CA SER A 17 6.05 -3.34 10.20
C SER A 17 6.71 -3.46 8.83
N PHE A 18 7.89 -2.85 8.67
CA PHE A 18 8.72 -3.02 7.46
C PHE A 18 9.42 -4.38 7.39
N GLU A 19 9.56 -5.09 8.50
CA GLU A 19 10.23 -6.39 8.56
C GLU A 19 9.44 -7.47 7.78
N HIS A 20 8.11 -7.34 7.77
CA HIS A 20 7.17 -8.25 7.14
C HIS A 20 6.35 -7.56 6.04
N ALA A 21 6.88 -6.47 5.48
CA ALA A 21 6.22 -5.73 4.41
C ALA A 21 6.40 -6.41 3.05
N ASP A 22 5.31 -6.51 2.30
CA ASP A 22 5.30 -7.07 0.96
C ASP A 22 5.87 -6.05 -0.03
N VAL A 23 6.82 -6.47 -0.87
CA VAL A 23 7.39 -5.63 -1.92
C VAL A 23 6.40 -5.56 -3.09
N MET A 24 6.15 -4.36 -3.61
CA MET A 24 5.40 -4.19 -4.85
C MET A 24 6.32 -4.43 -6.05
N ASN A 25 6.04 -5.49 -6.81
CA ASN A 25 6.82 -5.89 -7.95
C ASN A 25 6.56 -4.97 -9.15
N PRO A 26 7.60 -4.46 -9.85
CA PRO A 26 7.40 -3.69 -11.07
C PRO A 26 6.89 -4.60 -12.19
N VAL A 27 5.80 -4.19 -12.85
CA VAL A 27 5.22 -4.86 -14.03
C VAL A 27 5.27 -3.98 -15.29
N GLY A 28 5.79 -2.77 -15.17
CA GLY A 28 5.99 -1.81 -16.26
C GLY A 28 6.99 -0.74 -15.84
N ARG A 29 7.05 0.36 -16.59
CA ARG A 29 7.95 1.49 -16.26
C ARG A 29 7.54 2.17 -14.94
N ASP A 30 6.24 2.40 -14.78
CA ASP A 30 5.68 3.23 -13.71
C ASP A 30 4.54 2.49 -12.97
N VAL A 31 4.47 1.15 -13.13
CA VAL A 31 3.42 0.32 -12.56
C VAL A 31 4.01 -0.76 -11.66
N HIS A 32 3.55 -0.80 -10.43
CA HIS A 32 3.96 -1.77 -9.41
C HIS A 32 2.74 -2.49 -8.84
N VAL A 33 2.87 -3.78 -8.53
CA VAL A 33 1.77 -4.59 -8.02
C VAL A 33 2.17 -5.43 -6.81
N ALA A 34 1.23 -5.64 -5.89
CA ALA A 34 1.35 -6.60 -4.80
C ALA A 34 0.04 -7.36 -4.62
N LEU A 35 0.13 -8.62 -4.18
CA LEU A 35 -1.03 -9.40 -3.78
C LEU A 35 -1.17 -9.33 -2.26
N VAL A 36 -2.37 -9.02 -1.79
CA VAL A 36 -2.72 -8.98 -0.38
C VAL A 36 -3.87 -9.93 -0.13
N GLN A 37 -3.78 -10.70 0.95
CA GLN A 37 -4.86 -11.59 1.40
C GLN A 37 -5.66 -10.91 2.52
N ILE A 38 -6.99 -10.91 2.39
CA ILE A 38 -7.88 -10.44 3.45
C ILE A 38 -7.88 -11.46 4.60
N GLY A 39 -7.63 -10.98 5.82
CA GLY A 39 -7.68 -11.81 7.03
C GLY A 39 -9.10 -12.18 7.47
N GLU A 40 -9.19 -12.92 8.58
CA GLU A 40 -10.45 -13.45 9.12
C GLU A 40 -11.48 -12.37 9.50
N ALA A 41 -11.04 -11.14 9.75
CA ALA A 41 -11.93 -10.02 10.06
C ALA A 41 -12.68 -9.47 8.82
N GLY A 42 -12.29 -9.88 7.61
CA GLY A 42 -12.89 -9.39 6.36
C GLY A 42 -12.59 -7.93 6.02
N ARG A 43 -11.70 -7.29 6.78
CA ARG A 43 -11.31 -5.88 6.62
C ARG A 43 -9.83 -5.69 6.96
N GLU A 44 -9.11 -4.97 6.11
CA GLU A 44 -7.72 -4.60 6.32
C GLU A 44 -7.50 -3.11 6.01
N GLU A 45 -6.46 -2.53 6.58
CA GLU A 45 -5.99 -1.18 6.28
C GLU A 45 -4.55 -1.19 5.81
N PHE A 46 -4.19 -0.31 4.89
CA PHE A 46 -2.81 -0.22 4.40
C PHE A 46 -2.39 1.18 3.95
N GLN A 47 -1.08 1.32 3.83
CA GLN A 47 -0.37 2.38 3.13
C GLN A 47 0.71 1.77 2.22
N ILE A 48 1.21 2.56 1.28
CA ILE A 48 2.37 2.18 0.46
C ILE A 48 3.53 3.06 0.89
N VAL A 49 4.70 2.48 1.10
CA VAL A 49 5.88 3.19 1.60
C VAL A 49 7.05 2.97 0.66
N ALA A 50 7.70 4.05 0.23
CA ALA A 50 8.90 3.97 -0.59
C ALA A 50 10.15 3.81 0.31
N ASN A 51 11.06 2.93 -0.11
CA ASN A 51 12.37 2.68 0.49
C ASN A 51 12.35 2.48 2.02
N ARG A 52 11.28 1.89 2.55
CA ARG A 52 11.05 1.67 4.00
C ARG A 52 11.23 2.95 4.84
N SER A 53 10.83 4.10 4.31
CA SER A 53 10.86 5.37 5.03
C SER A 53 9.45 5.90 5.21
N TRP A 54 9.00 6.05 6.46
CA TRP A 54 7.71 6.69 6.76
C TRP A 54 7.63 8.15 6.27
N GLU A 55 8.75 8.79 5.96
CA GLU A 55 8.82 10.11 5.32
C GLU A 55 8.56 10.07 3.80
N MET A 56 8.41 8.88 3.23
CA MET A 56 8.10 8.65 1.82
C MET A 56 6.90 7.71 1.70
N ARG A 57 5.81 8.04 2.39
CA ARG A 57 4.56 7.26 2.34
C ARG A 57 3.59 7.85 1.34
N LEU A 58 2.89 6.95 0.67
CA LEU A 58 1.74 7.20 -0.17
C LEU A 58 0.48 6.81 0.59
N TYR A 59 -0.55 7.66 0.52
CA TYR A 59 -1.77 7.50 1.30
C TYR A 59 -2.97 8.13 0.57
N PRO A 60 -4.23 7.79 0.92
CA PRO A 60 -5.39 8.43 0.33
C PRO A 60 -5.57 9.83 0.90
N GLU A 61 -6.11 10.73 0.09
CA GLU A 61 -6.47 12.08 0.54
C GLU A 61 -7.40 12.08 1.77
N SER A 62 -8.39 11.17 1.79
CA SER A 62 -9.31 10.94 2.91
C SER A 62 -9.16 9.53 3.45
N ALA A 63 -9.26 9.36 4.77
CA ALA A 63 -9.31 8.04 5.39
C ALA A 63 -10.56 7.27 4.92
N SER A 64 -10.49 5.94 4.94
CA SER A 64 -11.60 5.04 4.63
C SER A 64 -12.15 5.17 3.21
N ALA A 65 -11.26 5.32 2.22
CA ALA A 65 -11.64 5.35 0.81
C ALA A 65 -11.55 3.93 0.20
N PRO A 66 -12.67 3.17 0.09
CA PRO A 66 -12.67 1.91 -0.64
C PRO A 66 -12.51 2.15 -2.15
N GLY A 67 -11.70 1.31 -2.81
CA GLY A 67 -11.55 1.33 -4.26
C GLY A 67 -10.53 2.37 -4.77
N ARG A 68 -11.00 3.52 -5.26
CA ARG A 68 -10.14 4.54 -5.91
C ARG A 68 -10.12 5.83 -5.09
N ALA A 69 -8.96 6.17 -4.56
CA ALA A 69 -8.73 7.44 -3.86
C ALA A 69 -7.71 8.30 -4.62
N ARG A 70 -7.74 9.63 -4.39
CA ARG A 70 -6.62 10.48 -4.80
C ARG A 70 -5.37 10.05 -4.05
N LEU A 71 -4.29 9.81 -4.79
CA LEU A 71 -2.97 9.48 -4.25
C LEU A 71 -2.32 10.76 -3.72
N CYS A 72 -1.90 10.74 -2.46
CA CYS A 72 -1.09 11.78 -1.83
C CYS A 72 0.31 11.23 -1.52
N GLY A 73 1.27 12.14 -1.31
CA GLY A 73 2.68 11.80 -1.15
C GLY A 73 3.41 11.56 -2.48
N PRO A 74 4.62 10.96 -2.44
CA PRO A 74 5.31 10.46 -1.26
C PRO A 74 5.82 11.60 -0.37
N ASP A 75 5.41 11.63 0.90
CA ASP A 75 5.87 12.59 1.91
C ASP A 75 5.67 12.04 3.34
N GLY A 76 6.05 12.81 4.37
CA GLY A 76 5.83 12.50 5.79
C GLY A 76 4.44 12.87 6.33
N GLY A 77 3.45 13.10 5.47
CA GLY A 77 2.07 13.50 5.74
C GLY A 77 1.18 12.36 6.23
N GLY A 78 -0.06 12.16 5.78
CA GLY A 78 -0.76 10.85 5.84
C GLY A 78 -0.94 10.03 7.14
N SER A 79 -0.50 10.45 8.33
CA SER A 79 -0.66 9.66 9.56
C SER A 79 -2.14 9.39 9.84
N GLY A 80 -2.52 8.12 10.00
CA GLY A 80 -3.91 7.68 10.17
C GLY A 80 -4.78 7.77 8.92
N ARG A 81 -4.22 8.13 7.75
CA ARG A 81 -4.92 8.09 6.46
C ARG A 81 -4.57 6.80 5.76
N ASN A 82 -5.45 5.82 5.89
CA ASN A 82 -5.23 4.48 5.35
C ASN A 82 -6.26 4.17 4.28
N TRP A 83 -5.83 3.45 3.25
CA TRP A 83 -6.78 2.77 2.38
C TRP A 83 -7.41 1.60 3.13
N GLU A 84 -8.65 1.29 2.79
CA GLU A 84 -9.41 0.20 3.39
C GLU A 84 -9.67 -0.87 2.32
N LEU A 85 -9.44 -2.12 2.69
CA LEU A 85 -9.78 -3.28 1.91
C LEU A 85 -10.91 -4.03 2.63
N ILE A 86 -11.98 -4.37 1.92
CA ILE A 86 -13.11 -5.15 2.44
C ILE A 86 -13.37 -6.31 1.49
N GLY A 87 -13.48 -7.51 2.04
CA GLY A 87 -13.72 -8.73 1.28
C GLY A 87 -13.95 -9.93 2.18
N PRO A 88 -14.39 -11.08 1.64
CA PRO A 88 -14.43 -12.32 2.41
C PRO A 88 -13.03 -12.75 2.88
N PRO A 89 -12.92 -13.39 4.06
CA PRO A 89 -11.67 -14.00 4.51
C PRO A 89 -11.03 -14.88 3.46
N GLY A 90 -9.72 -14.75 3.29
CA GLY A 90 -8.94 -15.49 2.31
C GLY A 90 -9.01 -14.95 0.88
N GLN A 91 -9.80 -13.90 0.60
CA GLN A 91 -9.78 -13.27 -0.72
C GLN A 91 -8.40 -12.67 -1.00
N LEU A 92 -7.83 -12.99 -2.16
CA LEU A 92 -6.64 -12.33 -2.70
C LEU A 92 -7.06 -11.12 -3.53
N LEU A 93 -6.47 -9.97 -3.24
CA LEU A 93 -6.64 -8.72 -3.97
C LEU A 93 -5.30 -8.27 -4.55
N GLU A 94 -5.33 -7.79 -5.79
CA GLU A 94 -4.18 -7.14 -6.40
C GLU A 94 -4.24 -5.63 -6.14
N LEU A 95 -3.19 -5.11 -5.51
CA LEU A 95 -2.97 -3.68 -5.36
C LEU A 95 -2.10 -3.20 -6.52
N THR A 96 -2.59 -2.22 -7.28
CA THR A 96 -1.83 -1.59 -8.38
C THR A 96 -1.48 -0.16 -8.00
N LEU A 97 -0.19 0.15 -7.97
CA LEU A 97 0.35 1.50 -7.94
C LEU A 97 0.73 1.89 -9.37
N ASN A 98 0.08 2.92 -9.92
CA ASN A 98 0.39 3.48 -11.22
C ASN A 98 0.83 4.95 -11.04
N LEU A 99 2.07 5.25 -11.44
CA LEU A 99 2.73 6.55 -11.27
C LEU A 99 2.80 7.35 -12.59
N ALA A 100 2.22 6.83 -13.67
CA ALA A 100 2.16 7.50 -14.98
C ALA A 100 1.16 8.68 -15.01
#